data_AF-A0A7Y6Y1V6-F1
#
_entry.id   AF-A0A7Y6Y1V6-F1
#
_cell.length_a   1.000
_cell.length_b   1.000
_cell.length_c   1.000
_cell.angle_alpha   90.00
_cell.angle_beta   90.00
_cell.angle_gamma   90.00
#
_symmetry.space_group_name_H-M   'P 1'
#
loop_
_entity.id
_entity.type
_entity.pdbx_description
1 polymer ?
#
loop_
_entity_poly.entity_id
_entity_poly.type
_entity_poly.pdbx_seq_one_letter_code
_entity_poly.pdbx_strand_id
1 'polypeptide(L)'
;MSESVAPLFKPFKSKKLELDNRIVMAPMTRTFSPGNVPNDLNVEYYRKRAAGGVGLIITEGTCVGHKAANGYPNVPFIYGDAPLVGWKKVVDAVHAEGGKIMPQLWHVGALRRTGVEPDPEVPGYGPSGLVMPGKKRCHEMTESDIADVIAAFAKAAADSKAIGFDGVEVHGAHGYLVDQFFWAGLN
;
A
#
# COMPACT_ATOMS: atom_id res chain seq x y z
N MET A 1 36.34 -8.35 9.62
CA MET A 1 35.57 -8.09 10.85
C MET A 1 34.10 -8.06 10.45
N SER A 2 33.27 -8.98 10.93
CA SER A 2 31.83 -8.85 10.71
C SER A 2 31.31 -7.71 11.57
N GLU A 3 30.57 -6.78 10.97
CA GLU A 3 29.89 -5.73 11.73
C GLU A 3 28.91 -6.37 12.72
N SER A 4 28.80 -5.80 13.92
CA SER A 4 27.86 -6.30 14.93
C SER A 4 26.42 -6.00 14.53
N VAL A 5 25.54 -7.00 14.65
CA VAL A 5 24.09 -6.85 14.40
C VAL A 5 23.33 -6.27 15.59
N ALA A 6 23.98 -6.05 16.73
CA ALA A 6 23.35 -5.52 17.94
C ALA A 6 22.56 -4.20 17.74
N PRO A 7 22.97 -3.26 16.87
CA PRO A 7 22.17 -2.05 16.59
C PRO A 7 20.78 -2.32 16.04
N LEU A 8 20.55 -3.44 15.33
CA LEU A 8 19.24 -3.80 14.78
C LEU A 8 18.22 -4.13 15.87
N PHE A 9 18.68 -4.66 17.01
CA PHE A 9 17.83 -5.07 18.14
C PHE A 9 17.62 -3.97 19.18
N LYS A 10 18.13 -2.75 18.94
CA LYS A 10 17.87 -1.61 19.82
C LYS A 10 16.52 -0.98 19.48
N PRO A 11 15.75 -0.50 20.48
CA PRO A 11 14.52 0.24 20.22
C PRO A 11 14.72 1.45 19.31
N PHE A 12 13.68 1.81 18.58
CA PHE A 12 13.56 3.06 17.84
C PHE A 12 12.41 3.87 18.42
N LYS A 13 12.64 5.15 18.70
CA LYS A 13 11.62 6.05 19.23
C LYS A 13 11.64 7.37 18.48
N SER A 14 10.47 7.81 18.09
CA SER A 14 10.18 9.13 17.54
C SER A 14 8.94 9.70 18.22
N LYS A 15 8.58 10.96 17.94
CA LYS A 15 7.39 11.58 18.54
C LYS A 15 6.07 10.80 18.31
N LYS A 16 5.99 10.02 17.22
CA LYS A 16 4.75 9.37 16.78
C LYS A 16 4.86 7.85 16.61
N LEU A 17 6.04 7.26 16.83
CA LEU A 17 6.27 5.85 16.61
C LEU A 17 7.34 5.34 17.57
N GLU A 18 7.02 4.26 18.28
CA GLU A 18 7.94 3.51 19.11
C GLU A 18 7.95 2.06 18.64
N LEU A 19 9.15 1.52 18.39
CA LEU A 19 9.40 0.15 17.96
C LEU A 19 10.41 -0.50 18.92
N ASP A 20 10.21 -1.77 19.23
CA ASP A 20 11.10 -2.53 20.12
C ASP A 20 12.46 -2.85 19.47
N ASN A 21 12.53 -2.82 18.15
CA ASN A 21 13.73 -3.02 17.36
C ASN A 21 13.64 -2.27 16.01
N ARG A 22 14.71 -2.33 15.22
CA ARG A 22 14.82 -1.63 13.92
C ARG A 22 14.61 -2.56 12.72
N ILE A 23 14.05 -3.74 12.96
CA ILE A 23 13.75 -4.70 11.90
C ILE A 23 12.37 -4.37 11.36
N VAL A 24 12.35 -3.95 10.09
CA VAL A 24 11.12 -3.60 9.38
C VAL A 24 10.91 -4.61 8.26
N MET A 25 9.71 -5.19 8.19
CA MET A 25 9.30 -5.95 7.01
C MET A 25 8.87 -4.97 5.92
N ALA A 26 9.57 -4.99 4.80
CA ALA A 26 9.23 -4.23 3.61
C ALA A 26 7.89 -4.70 2.99
N PRO A 27 7.20 -3.82 2.24
CA PRO A 27 5.97 -4.16 1.55
C PRO A 27 6.21 -5.23 0.48
N MET A 28 5.47 -6.34 0.54
CA MET A 28 5.62 -7.48 -0.37
C MET A 28 4.26 -7.93 -0.87
N THR A 29 3.87 -7.51 -2.08
CA THR A 29 2.60 -7.93 -2.69
C THR A 29 2.53 -9.44 -2.90
N ARG A 30 1.45 -10.06 -2.39
CA ARG A 30 1.30 -11.53 -2.40
C ARG A 30 0.17 -12.02 -3.30
N THR A 31 -0.81 -11.17 -3.62
CA THR A 31 -2.01 -11.53 -4.40
C THR A 31 -2.86 -12.63 -3.74
N PHE A 32 -3.00 -12.61 -2.41
CA PHE A 32 -3.76 -13.60 -1.62
C PHE A 32 -5.09 -13.06 -1.06
N SER A 33 -5.60 -11.95 -1.60
CA SER A 33 -6.85 -11.32 -1.19
C SER A 33 -7.90 -11.43 -2.31
N PRO A 34 -8.55 -12.60 -2.49
CA PRO A 34 -9.59 -12.80 -3.49
C PRO A 34 -10.73 -11.80 -3.29
N GLY A 35 -11.24 -11.24 -4.39
CA GLY A 35 -12.20 -10.14 -4.33
C GLY A 35 -11.65 -8.86 -3.68
N ASN A 36 -10.32 -8.74 -3.61
CA ASN A 36 -9.60 -7.63 -3.00
C ASN A 36 -9.83 -7.50 -1.47
N VAL A 37 -10.30 -8.57 -0.81
CA VAL A 37 -10.57 -8.62 0.63
C VAL A 37 -9.51 -9.47 1.35
N PRO A 38 -8.83 -8.94 2.39
CA PRO A 38 -7.96 -9.76 3.24
C PRO A 38 -8.76 -10.88 3.94
N ASN A 39 -8.17 -12.08 3.99
CA ASN A 39 -8.77 -13.26 4.62
C ASN A 39 -7.87 -13.82 5.74
N ASP A 40 -8.24 -14.97 6.29
CA ASP A 40 -7.53 -15.60 7.41
C ASP A 40 -6.06 -15.95 7.08
N LEU A 41 -5.73 -16.18 5.80
CA LEU A 41 -4.34 -16.36 5.38
C LEU A 41 -3.52 -15.08 5.51
N ASN A 42 -4.11 -13.92 5.19
CA ASN A 42 -3.46 -12.62 5.42
C ASN A 42 -3.25 -12.40 6.92
N VAL A 43 -4.27 -12.68 7.74
CA VAL A 43 -4.20 -12.54 9.21
C VAL A 43 -3.03 -13.36 9.76
N GLU A 44 -2.99 -14.65 9.45
CA GLU A 44 -1.95 -15.54 9.96
C GLU A 44 -0.57 -15.21 9.38
N TYR A 45 -0.52 -14.74 8.13
CA TYR A 45 0.72 -14.30 7.51
C TYR A 45 1.37 -13.16 8.30
N TYR A 46 0.64 -12.09 8.59
CA TYR A 46 1.18 -10.93 9.30
C TYR A 46 1.39 -11.21 10.80
N ARG A 47 0.45 -11.92 11.46
CA ARG A 47 0.59 -12.34 12.87
C ARG A 47 1.90 -13.10 13.09
N LYS A 48 2.24 -14.07 12.24
CA LYS A 48 3.51 -14.82 12.33
C LYS A 48 4.76 -13.94 12.26
N ARG A 49 4.73 -12.80 11.55
CA ARG A 49 5.88 -11.88 11.50
C ARG A 49 6.01 -11.07 12.77
N ALA A 50 4.89 -10.62 13.32
CA ALA A 50 4.84 -9.96 14.62
C ALA A 50 5.33 -10.91 15.73
N ALA A 51 4.79 -12.13 15.79
CA ALA A 51 5.23 -13.18 16.71
C ALA A 51 6.72 -13.55 16.56
N GLY A 52 7.28 -13.39 15.36
CA GLY A 52 8.71 -13.58 15.07
C GLY A 52 9.61 -12.43 15.52
N GLY A 53 9.05 -11.35 16.10
CA GLY A 53 9.80 -10.21 16.63
C GLY A 53 10.09 -9.09 15.63
N VAL A 54 9.39 -9.02 14.48
CA VAL A 54 9.51 -7.88 13.56
C VAL A 54 8.96 -6.63 14.25
N GLY A 55 9.78 -5.57 14.35
CA GLY A 55 9.41 -4.34 15.04
C GLY A 55 8.31 -3.55 14.32
N LEU A 56 8.37 -3.47 12.99
CA LEU A 56 7.34 -2.83 12.17
C LEU A 56 7.07 -3.65 10.91
N ILE A 57 5.80 -3.86 10.60
CA ILE A 57 5.36 -4.49 9.37
C ILE A 57 4.75 -3.43 8.44
N ILE A 58 5.29 -3.31 7.24
CA ILE A 58 4.59 -2.64 6.15
C ILE A 58 3.88 -3.72 5.34
N THR A 59 2.57 -3.56 5.14
CA THR A 59 1.77 -4.54 4.39
C THR A 59 2.22 -4.64 2.94
N GLU A 60 1.70 -5.61 2.20
CA GLU A 60 1.59 -5.50 0.75
C GLU A 60 0.95 -4.18 0.29
N GLY A 61 1.15 -3.83 -0.98
CA GLY A 61 0.50 -2.66 -1.57
C GLY A 61 -1.02 -2.77 -1.49
N THR A 62 -1.67 -1.77 -0.93
CA THR A 62 -3.13 -1.71 -0.77
C THR A 62 -3.72 -0.62 -1.66
N CYS A 63 -4.64 -1.00 -2.55
CA CYS A 63 -5.16 -0.03 -3.51
C CYS A 63 -6.10 0.96 -2.80
N VAL A 64 -5.86 2.25 -3.02
CA VAL A 64 -6.74 3.34 -2.55
C VAL A 64 -8.05 3.36 -3.32
N GLY A 65 -9.06 4.05 -2.78
CA GLY A 65 -10.41 4.15 -3.35
C GLY A 65 -10.52 5.02 -4.61
N HIS A 66 -9.74 4.73 -5.64
CA HIS A 66 -9.82 5.36 -6.95
C HIS A 66 -9.98 4.27 -8.03
N LYS A 67 -10.85 4.52 -9.02
CA LYS A 67 -11.21 3.55 -10.07
C LYS A 67 -10.02 2.95 -10.83
N ALA A 68 -8.93 3.70 -10.95
CA ALA A 68 -7.73 3.28 -11.67
C ALA A 68 -6.57 2.82 -10.76
N ALA A 69 -6.79 2.69 -9.45
CA ALA A 69 -5.72 2.38 -8.50
C ALA A 69 -5.18 0.95 -8.65
N ASN A 70 -6.05 -0.01 -8.95
CA ASN A 70 -5.66 -1.41 -9.07
C ASN A 70 -5.06 -1.71 -10.45
N GLY A 71 -4.11 -2.64 -10.49
CA GLY A 71 -3.55 -3.17 -11.75
C GLY A 71 -3.38 -4.68 -11.77
N TYR A 72 -3.75 -5.37 -10.68
CA TYR A 72 -3.39 -6.76 -10.45
C TYR A 72 -4.55 -7.53 -9.80
N PRO A 73 -4.68 -8.83 -10.07
CA PRO A 73 -5.69 -9.64 -9.41
C PRO A 73 -5.34 -9.86 -7.93
N ASN A 74 -6.37 -9.99 -7.10
CA ASN A 74 -6.26 -10.40 -5.70
C ASN A 74 -5.33 -9.55 -4.82
N VAL A 75 -5.06 -8.31 -5.21
CA VAL A 75 -4.40 -7.31 -4.38
C VAL A 75 -5.43 -6.69 -3.44
N PRO A 76 -5.17 -6.57 -2.14
CA PRO A 76 -6.17 -6.03 -1.21
C PRO A 76 -6.46 -4.55 -1.45
N PHE A 77 -7.72 -4.18 -1.22
CA PHE A 77 -8.13 -2.78 -1.13
C PHE A 77 -8.01 -2.27 0.30
N ILE A 78 -7.87 -0.95 0.45
CA ILE A 78 -7.93 -0.26 1.76
C ILE A 78 -9.09 0.74 1.79
N TYR A 79 -10.20 0.35 1.18
CA TYR A 79 -11.47 1.07 1.16
C TYR A 79 -12.64 0.09 1.05
N GLY A 80 -13.83 0.54 1.46
CA GLY A 80 -15.04 -0.27 1.48
C GLY A 80 -15.12 -1.21 2.68
N ASP A 81 -16.34 -1.60 3.04
CA ASP A 81 -16.61 -2.24 4.34
C ASP A 81 -15.91 -3.60 4.46
N ALA A 82 -16.02 -4.47 3.46
CA ALA A 82 -15.45 -5.82 3.52
C ALA A 82 -13.90 -5.82 3.60
N PRO A 83 -13.16 -5.08 2.75
CA PRO A 83 -11.71 -4.97 2.91
C PRO A 83 -11.29 -4.38 4.26
N LEU A 84 -11.98 -3.33 4.75
CA LEU A 84 -11.64 -2.70 6.02
C LEU A 84 -11.88 -3.63 7.23
N VAL A 85 -12.96 -4.41 7.21
CA VAL A 85 -13.19 -5.47 8.22
C VAL A 85 -12.09 -6.53 8.17
N GLY A 86 -11.69 -6.97 6.97
CA GLY A 86 -10.59 -7.91 6.78
C GLY A 86 -9.27 -7.38 7.34
N TRP A 87 -8.93 -6.12 7.02
CA TRP A 87 -7.72 -5.47 7.54
C TRP A 87 -7.76 -5.27 9.04
N LYS A 88 -8.91 -4.92 9.63
CA LYS A 88 -9.03 -4.80 11.08
C LYS A 88 -8.62 -6.09 11.79
N LYS A 89 -9.03 -7.26 11.28
CA LYS A 89 -8.62 -8.55 11.84
C LYS A 89 -7.10 -8.76 11.77
N VAL A 90 -6.47 -8.32 10.67
CA VAL A 90 -5.01 -8.37 10.51
C VAL A 90 -4.32 -7.48 11.55
N VAL A 91 -4.78 -6.23 11.70
CA VAL A 91 -4.25 -5.27 12.67
C VAL A 91 -4.38 -5.81 14.08
N ASP A 92 -5.57 -6.27 14.47
CA ASP A 92 -5.85 -6.84 15.80
C ASP A 92 -4.91 -8.01 16.11
N ALA A 93 -4.68 -8.91 15.13
CA ALA A 93 -3.80 -10.06 15.31
C ALA A 93 -2.32 -9.66 15.44
N VAL A 94 -1.85 -8.66 14.68
CA VAL A 94 -0.48 -8.14 14.82
C VAL A 94 -0.28 -7.48 16.17
N HIS A 95 -1.24 -6.67 16.61
CA HIS A 95 -1.20 -5.98 17.89
C HIS A 95 -1.27 -6.95 19.07
N ALA A 96 -2.00 -8.07 18.95
CA ALA A 96 -2.04 -9.11 19.97
C ALA A 96 -0.65 -9.76 20.22
N GLU A 97 0.23 -9.76 19.22
CA GLU A 97 1.63 -10.21 19.35
C GLU A 97 2.59 -9.08 19.76
N GLY A 98 2.07 -7.86 20.03
CA GLY A 98 2.86 -6.67 20.36
C GLY A 98 3.51 -5.98 19.16
N GLY A 99 3.25 -6.42 17.93
CA GLY A 99 3.83 -5.84 16.72
C GLY A 99 3.19 -4.52 16.31
N LYS A 100 3.86 -3.80 15.40
CA LYS A 100 3.35 -2.59 14.75
C LYS A 100 3.12 -2.83 13.26
N ILE A 101 2.11 -2.18 12.69
CA ILE A 101 1.75 -2.38 11.30
C ILE A 101 1.25 -1.08 10.63
N MET A 102 1.65 -0.88 9.38
CA MET A 102 1.20 0.22 8.52
C MET A 102 0.85 -0.32 7.12
N PRO A 103 -0.21 0.16 6.47
CA PRO A 103 -0.49 -0.19 5.10
C PRO A 103 0.38 0.65 4.15
N GLN A 104 0.83 0.04 3.07
CA GLN A 104 1.40 0.77 1.94
C GLN A 104 0.28 1.19 0.98
N LEU A 105 -0.12 2.47 1.02
CA LEU A 105 -1.14 3.05 0.16
C LEU A 105 -0.64 3.13 -1.28
N TRP A 106 -1.41 2.56 -2.20
CA TRP A 106 -0.94 2.27 -3.54
C TRP A 106 -1.94 2.68 -4.63
N HIS A 107 -1.40 3.20 -5.74
CA HIS A 107 -2.10 3.47 -6.98
C HIS A 107 -1.14 3.18 -8.15
N VAL A 108 -1.46 2.22 -9.02
CA VAL A 108 -0.52 1.77 -10.07
C VAL A 108 -0.31 2.78 -11.21
N GLY A 109 -1.27 3.70 -11.39
CA GLY A 109 -1.18 4.80 -12.34
C GLY A 109 -1.17 4.31 -13.78
N ALA A 110 -0.22 4.81 -14.56
CA ALA A 110 -0.07 4.51 -15.98
C ALA A 110 0.16 3.02 -16.30
N LEU A 111 0.51 2.21 -15.29
CA LEU A 111 0.71 0.77 -15.43
C LEU A 111 -0.59 -0.02 -15.55
N ARG A 112 -1.73 0.50 -15.05
CA ARG A 112 -3.04 -0.15 -15.25
C ARG A 112 -3.36 -0.22 -16.74
N ARG A 113 -4.00 -1.32 -17.13
CA ARG A 113 -4.50 -1.57 -18.49
C ARG A 113 -6.00 -1.84 -18.44
N THR A 114 -6.69 -1.58 -19.55
CA THR A 114 -8.05 -2.10 -19.74
C THR A 114 -8.03 -3.64 -19.72
N GLY A 115 -9.18 -4.24 -19.43
CA GLY A 115 -9.32 -5.68 -19.19
C GLY A 115 -8.91 -6.12 -17.78
N VAL A 116 -8.62 -5.19 -16.87
CA VAL A 116 -8.22 -5.49 -15.49
C VAL A 116 -9.36 -5.15 -14.52
N GLU A 117 -9.68 -6.07 -13.62
CA GLU A 117 -10.63 -5.87 -12.53
C GLU A 117 -10.28 -4.63 -11.65
N PRO A 118 -11.26 -4.01 -10.98
CA PRO A 118 -12.68 -4.39 -10.91
C PRO A 118 -13.54 -3.88 -12.08
N ASP A 119 -13.02 -2.96 -12.88
CA ASP A 119 -13.72 -2.43 -14.07
C ASP A 119 -12.78 -2.50 -15.29
N PRO A 120 -13.00 -3.45 -16.22
CA PRO A 120 -12.13 -3.65 -17.37
C PRO A 120 -12.11 -2.46 -18.33
N GLU A 121 -13.09 -1.56 -18.28
CA GLU A 121 -13.14 -0.40 -19.19
C GLU A 121 -12.27 0.76 -18.68
N VAL A 122 -11.88 0.77 -17.41
CA VAL A 122 -11.07 1.84 -16.83
C VAL A 122 -9.61 1.72 -17.25
N PRO A 123 -9.05 2.67 -18.01
CA PRO A 123 -7.63 2.66 -18.38
C PRO A 123 -6.75 3.03 -17.20
N GLY A 124 -5.42 2.97 -17.40
CA GLY A 124 -4.48 3.62 -16.47
C GLY A 124 -4.61 5.14 -16.50
N TYR A 125 -4.16 5.77 -15.42
CA TYR A 125 -4.17 7.23 -15.22
C TYR A 125 -2.73 7.66 -14.96
N GLY A 126 -2.23 8.66 -15.68
CA GLY A 126 -0.86 9.15 -15.48
C GLY A 126 -0.70 10.63 -15.83
N PRO A 127 0.42 11.24 -15.44
CA PRO A 127 0.67 12.67 -15.58
C PRO A 127 0.46 13.18 -17.01
N SER A 128 1.15 12.59 -18.00
CA SER A 128 1.04 13.02 -19.41
C SER A 128 0.37 11.99 -20.34
N GLY A 129 -0.39 11.04 -19.79
CA GLY A 129 -0.99 9.93 -20.57
C GLY A 129 0.05 8.93 -21.13
N LEU A 130 1.29 9.01 -20.66
CA LEU A 130 2.43 8.20 -21.09
C LEU A 130 2.70 7.04 -20.14
N VAL A 131 3.12 5.90 -20.71
CA VAL A 131 3.57 4.71 -19.95
C VAL A 131 5.08 4.49 -20.05
N MET A 132 5.70 5.16 -21.01
CA MET A 132 7.13 5.34 -21.24
C MET A 132 7.27 6.54 -22.20
N PRO A 133 8.45 7.19 -22.29
CA PRO A 133 8.65 8.33 -23.16
C PRO A 133 8.15 8.07 -24.59
N GLY A 134 7.30 8.96 -25.10
CA GLY A 134 6.74 8.88 -26.46
C GLY A 134 5.63 7.84 -26.66
N LYS A 135 5.22 7.07 -25.65
CA LYS A 135 4.17 6.05 -25.76
C LYS A 135 2.92 6.42 -24.96
N LYS A 136 1.92 7.00 -25.64
CA LYS A 136 0.59 7.28 -25.07
C LYS A 136 -0.23 5.99 -24.96
N ARG A 137 -0.76 5.71 -23.76
CA ARG A 137 -1.60 4.51 -23.49
C ARG A 137 -2.53 4.66 -22.29
N CYS A 138 -2.37 5.70 -21.46
CA CYS A 138 -3.24 5.96 -20.33
C CYS A 138 -3.97 7.30 -20.50
N HIS A 139 -4.98 7.50 -19.66
CA HIS A 139 -5.63 8.78 -19.49
C HIS A 139 -4.62 9.81 -18.95
N GLU A 140 -4.54 10.96 -19.60
CA GLU A 140 -3.78 12.12 -19.17
C GLU A 140 -4.59 12.83 -18.08
N MET A 141 -4.03 12.88 -16.86
CA MET A 141 -4.76 13.37 -15.70
C MET A 141 -4.99 14.88 -15.79
N THR A 142 -6.24 15.27 -15.61
CA THR A 142 -6.63 16.67 -15.37
C THR A 142 -6.38 17.03 -13.90
N GLU A 143 -6.46 18.32 -13.56
CA GLU A 143 -6.42 18.76 -12.16
C GLU A 143 -7.54 18.12 -11.31
N SER A 144 -8.71 17.88 -11.91
CA SER A 144 -9.80 17.17 -11.23
C SER A 144 -9.44 15.71 -10.94
N ASP A 145 -8.83 15.01 -11.90
CA ASP A 145 -8.37 13.63 -11.68
C ASP A 145 -7.31 13.58 -10.57
N ILE A 146 -6.42 14.57 -10.51
CA ILE A 146 -5.41 14.70 -9.45
C ILE A 146 -6.09 14.93 -8.09
N ALA A 147 -7.09 15.82 -8.03
CA ALA A 147 -7.86 16.07 -6.82
C ALA A 147 -8.58 14.81 -6.32
N ASP A 148 -9.18 14.03 -7.22
CA ASP A 148 -9.84 12.76 -6.90
C ASP A 148 -8.86 11.74 -6.33
N VAL A 149 -7.65 11.63 -6.90
CA VAL A 149 -6.60 10.77 -6.36
C VAL A 149 -6.15 11.24 -4.98
N ILE A 150 -5.93 12.55 -4.78
CA ILE A 150 -5.55 13.10 -3.47
C ILE A 150 -6.63 12.75 -2.42
N ALA A 151 -7.91 12.93 -2.76
CA ALA A 151 -9.02 12.57 -1.90
C ALA A 151 -9.04 11.07 -1.57
N ALA A 152 -8.74 10.20 -2.55
CA ALA A 152 -8.65 8.76 -2.34
C ALA A 152 -7.52 8.37 -1.38
N PHE A 153 -6.33 8.97 -1.51
CA PHE A 153 -5.22 8.75 -0.56
C PHE A 153 -5.55 9.27 0.84
N ALA A 154 -6.16 10.46 0.94
CA ALA A 154 -6.56 11.03 2.22
C ALA A 154 -7.60 10.17 2.93
N LYS A 155 -8.61 9.68 2.20
CA LYS A 155 -9.60 8.75 2.72
C LYS A 155 -8.99 7.42 3.15
N ALA A 156 -8.11 6.84 2.33
CA ALA A 156 -7.42 5.60 2.69
C ALA A 156 -6.58 5.74 3.97
N ALA A 157 -5.93 6.89 4.17
CA ALA A 157 -5.21 7.18 5.41
C ALA A 157 -6.15 7.33 6.62
N ALA A 158 -7.28 8.01 6.45
CA ALA A 158 -8.30 8.15 7.50
C ALA A 158 -8.92 6.79 7.89
N ASP A 159 -9.29 5.98 6.89
CA ASP A 159 -9.85 4.65 7.08
C ASP A 159 -8.83 3.73 7.76
N SER A 160 -7.56 3.76 7.33
CA SER A 160 -6.46 2.99 7.95
C SER A 160 -6.30 3.32 9.44
N LYS A 161 -6.34 4.61 9.78
CA LYS A 161 -6.31 5.05 11.19
C LYS A 161 -7.54 4.56 11.95
N ALA A 162 -8.73 4.62 11.35
CA ALA A 162 -9.99 4.23 11.99
C ALA A 162 -10.02 2.74 12.36
N ILE A 163 -9.37 1.88 11.57
CA ILE A 163 -9.27 0.44 11.85
C ILE A 163 -8.01 0.04 12.65
N GLY A 164 -7.23 1.02 13.12
CA GLY A 164 -6.18 0.82 14.11
C GLY A 164 -4.75 0.67 13.58
N PHE A 165 -4.47 0.90 12.30
CA PHE A 165 -3.08 0.91 11.83
C PHE A 165 -2.24 1.99 12.55
N ASP A 166 -0.95 1.71 12.78
CA ASP A 166 -0.05 2.59 13.54
C ASP A 166 0.47 3.79 12.72
N GLY A 167 0.12 3.85 11.44
CA GLY A 167 0.57 4.85 10.48
C GLY A 167 0.24 4.42 9.06
N VAL A 168 0.76 5.14 8.07
CA VAL A 168 0.63 4.80 6.65
C VAL A 168 1.93 5.07 5.91
N GLU A 169 2.21 4.24 4.91
CA GLU A 169 3.27 4.49 3.93
C GLU A 169 2.63 4.89 2.60
N VAL A 170 3.10 5.97 1.97
CA VAL A 170 2.66 6.37 0.62
C VAL A 170 3.61 5.78 -0.40
N HIS A 171 3.13 4.96 -1.32
CA HIS A 171 3.98 4.36 -2.34
C HIS A 171 4.39 5.35 -3.43
N GLY A 172 5.50 6.05 -3.20
CA GLY A 172 6.15 6.99 -4.14
C GLY A 172 7.37 6.43 -4.85
N ALA A 173 7.33 5.17 -5.27
CA ALA A 173 8.48 4.48 -5.86
C ALA A 173 8.04 3.48 -6.96
N HIS A 174 9.01 2.82 -7.58
CA HIS A 174 8.84 1.72 -8.54
C HIS A 174 8.02 2.06 -9.80
N GLY A 175 7.95 3.33 -10.17
CA GLY A 175 7.23 3.78 -11.36
C GLY A 175 5.72 3.67 -11.25
N TYR A 176 5.15 3.69 -10.03
CA TYR A 176 3.71 3.83 -9.80
C TYR A 176 3.29 5.30 -9.73
N LEU A 177 1.99 5.58 -9.53
CA LEU A 177 1.42 6.89 -9.85
C LEU A 177 2.19 8.07 -9.26
N VAL A 178 2.48 8.04 -7.95
CA VAL A 178 3.19 9.15 -7.29
C VAL A 178 4.60 9.31 -7.86
N ASP A 179 5.33 8.21 -8.12
CA ASP A 179 6.66 8.22 -8.72
C ASP A 179 6.64 8.73 -10.17
N GLN A 180 5.59 8.41 -10.94
CA GLN A 180 5.42 8.83 -12.33
C GLN A 180 5.41 10.37 -12.46
N PHE A 181 4.90 11.11 -11.47
CA PHE A 181 4.95 12.57 -11.46
C PHE A 181 6.36 13.14 -11.30
N PHE A 182 7.33 12.36 -10.83
CA PHE A 182 8.72 12.81 -10.63
C PHE A 182 9.66 12.46 -11.80
N TRP A 183 9.19 11.68 -12.78
CA TRP A 183 10.01 11.24 -13.90
C TRP A 183 9.87 12.19 -15.09
N ALA A 184 10.96 12.86 -15.48
CA ALA A 184 10.99 13.79 -16.61
C ALA A 184 10.56 13.18 -17.97
N GLY A 185 10.57 11.85 -18.09
CA GLY A 185 10.08 11.15 -19.28
C GLY A 185 8.57 10.91 -19.30
N LEU A 186 7.88 11.17 -18.19
CA LEU A 186 6.46 10.89 -17.98
C LEU A 186 5.65 12.12 -17.55
N ASN A 187 6.32 13.17 -17.05
CA ASN A 187 5.76 14.47 -16.65
C ASN A 187 6.61 15.61 -17.21
#